data_AF-R9M9P5-F1
#
_entry.id   AF-R9M9P5-F1
#
_cell.length_a   1.000
_cell.length_b   1.000
_cell.length_c   1.000
_cell.angle_alpha   90.00
_cell.angle_beta   90.00
_cell.angle_gamma   90.00
#
_symmetry.space_group_name_H-M   'P 1'
#
loop_
_entity.id
_entity.type
_entity.pdbx_description
1 polymer ?
#
loop_
_entity_poly.entity_id
_entity_poly.type
_entity_poly.pdbx_seq_one_letter_code
_entity_poly.pdbx_strand_id
1 'polypeptide(L)'
;MERSAGILLPIFSLPGAYGAGVLGTEAREFVDFLRDAGQKWWQILPIGPTGAGNSPYTSESTFAGSPLLIDLEHLAAEGLLDRSDLEGARVPPSDRIDYGELYRLREPLLRKAFQRARGKGDEAVRAFAEKNPWLAEYVLYRAAKIHFENAAWFDWPDEGLRRHEPEALDRWRRELQEDVAFRSYVQYWFFTQWAELKDYANGNGVGIIGDMPIYVSLDSADVWSERGEFLLDGEGRPSKVAGVPPDYFSEEGQLWGNPLYDWPAMKRDGFGWWIRRVEGASRLFDAIRIDHFRGLESYWAVPAGSDTAKTGAWEKGPGMDLLRVLISWFPKTTYIAEDLGILTDDVHRLREEAGLPGMKVLEFAFSGPDNAYLPHHYKPGCICYTGTHDNDTAAGWYAHASEEERAFVKTYLGVSDAGSAARALLRCGQGSVAELFVAQMQDYLGLGSEARLNVPGVAEGNWRWRLLPGQVTEALAEEIRAMTAAFSRC
;
A
#
# COMPACT_ATOMS: atom_id res chain seq x y z
N MET A 1 11.73 7.71 15.75
CA MET A 1 11.79 8.72 14.67
C MET A 1 11.93 10.10 15.30
N GLU A 2 12.43 11.11 14.57
CA GLU A 2 12.39 12.50 15.08
C GLU A 2 10.97 13.06 15.04
N ARG A 3 10.68 14.04 15.92
CA ARG A 3 9.38 14.69 15.99
C ARG A 3 9.08 15.39 14.66
N SER A 4 8.11 14.87 13.90
CA SER A 4 7.84 15.33 12.53
C SER A 4 6.37 15.20 12.15
N ALA A 5 6.02 15.64 10.94
CA ALA A 5 4.71 15.47 10.31
C ALA A 5 4.82 14.87 8.89
N GLY A 6 3.74 14.27 8.42
CA GLY A 6 3.61 13.74 7.07
C GLY A 6 2.19 13.78 6.52
N ILE A 7 2.06 13.50 5.23
CA ILE A 7 0.77 13.39 4.53
C ILE A 7 0.63 12.01 3.92
N LEU A 8 -0.53 11.38 4.15
CA LEU A 8 -0.98 10.18 3.46
C LEU A 8 -1.67 10.59 2.15
N LEU A 9 -1.05 10.23 1.04
CA LEU A 9 -1.63 10.37 -0.30
C LEU A 9 -1.13 9.22 -1.19
N PRO A 10 -2.00 8.32 -1.67
CA PRO A 10 -1.59 7.31 -2.64
C PRO A 10 -1.12 7.97 -3.94
N ILE A 11 -0.12 7.39 -4.62
CA ILE A 11 0.39 7.95 -5.89
C ILE A 11 -0.70 8.00 -6.96
N PHE A 12 -1.55 6.97 -7.03
CA PHE A 12 -2.68 6.97 -7.97
C PHE A 12 -3.67 8.13 -7.72
N SER A 13 -3.68 8.69 -6.50
CA SER A 13 -4.50 9.84 -6.10
C SER A 13 -3.93 11.19 -6.51
N LEU A 14 -2.70 11.26 -7.03
CA LEU A 14 -2.19 12.50 -7.62
C LEU A 14 -3.02 12.90 -8.86
N PRO A 15 -3.06 14.20 -9.20
CA PRO A 15 -3.62 14.64 -10.48
C PRO A 15 -2.77 14.07 -11.62
N GLY A 16 -3.28 14.14 -12.85
CA GLY A 16 -2.54 13.64 -14.00
C GLY A 16 -3.44 13.45 -15.22
N ALA A 17 -2.88 13.72 -16.39
CA ALA A 17 -3.60 13.76 -17.66
C ALA A 17 -4.03 12.39 -18.21
N TYR A 18 -3.62 11.29 -17.58
CA TYR A 18 -3.76 9.93 -18.11
C TYR A 18 -4.58 9.00 -17.21
N GLY A 19 -5.61 9.54 -16.56
CA GLY A 19 -6.62 8.77 -15.80
C GLY A 19 -6.23 8.32 -14.39
N ALA A 20 -4.95 8.37 -14.03
CA ALA A 20 -4.45 8.17 -12.67
C ALA A 20 -3.18 9.00 -12.42
N GLY A 21 -2.82 9.19 -11.15
CA GLY A 21 -1.51 9.73 -10.78
C GLY A 21 -0.38 8.75 -11.08
N VAL A 22 0.79 9.26 -11.44
CA VAL A 22 1.95 8.48 -11.93
C VAL A 22 3.26 9.01 -11.32
N LEU A 23 4.37 8.30 -11.55
CA LEU A 23 5.73 8.64 -11.12
C LEU A 23 6.36 9.77 -11.97
N GLY A 24 5.58 10.80 -12.27
CA GLY A 24 5.94 11.88 -13.19
C GLY A 24 6.06 13.25 -12.52
N THR A 25 5.81 14.30 -13.29
CA THR A 25 5.90 15.70 -12.87
C THR A 25 5.02 15.98 -11.65
N GLU A 26 3.77 15.54 -11.64
CA GLU A 26 2.83 15.79 -10.55
C GLU A 26 3.28 15.18 -9.22
N ALA A 27 4.01 14.06 -9.25
CA ALA A 27 4.61 13.47 -8.05
C ALA A 27 5.76 14.32 -7.50
N ARG A 28 6.59 14.91 -8.38
CA ARG A 28 7.66 15.83 -7.98
C ARG A 28 7.11 17.15 -7.44
N GLU A 29 6.07 17.68 -8.07
CA GLU A 29 5.36 18.87 -7.57
C GLU A 29 4.73 18.61 -6.19
N PHE A 30 4.23 17.39 -5.94
CA PHE A 30 3.73 17.03 -4.62
C PHE A 30 4.86 16.93 -3.58
N VAL A 31 6.04 16.43 -3.95
CA VAL A 31 7.23 16.48 -3.09
C VAL A 31 7.61 17.92 -2.74
N ASP A 32 7.60 18.82 -3.72
CA ASP A 32 7.86 20.25 -3.50
C ASP A 32 6.83 20.86 -2.54
N PHE A 33 5.54 20.53 -2.73
CA PHE A 33 4.48 20.92 -1.81
C PHE A 33 4.73 20.41 -0.38
N LEU A 34 5.12 19.15 -0.21
CA LEU A 34 5.41 18.57 1.10
C LEU A 34 6.56 19.31 1.80
N ARG A 35 7.64 19.58 1.07
CA ARG A 35 8.78 20.38 1.57
C ARG A 35 8.31 21.76 2.02
N ASP A 36 7.53 22.44 1.19
CA ASP A 36 7.08 23.81 1.45
C ASP A 36 6.08 23.85 2.62
N ALA A 37 5.24 22.82 2.76
CA ALA A 37 4.33 22.59 3.87
C ALA A 37 5.01 22.11 5.18
N GLY A 38 6.34 21.96 5.20
CA GLY A 38 7.10 21.51 6.38
C GLY A 38 6.88 20.03 6.72
N GLN A 39 6.46 19.21 5.75
CA GLN A 39 6.24 17.78 5.93
C GLN A 39 7.54 17.02 5.64
N LYS A 40 7.89 16.06 6.51
CA LYS A 40 9.08 15.21 6.34
C LYS A 40 8.76 13.85 5.72
N TRP A 41 7.48 13.48 5.68
CA TRP A 41 7.07 12.15 5.26
C TRP A 41 5.93 12.20 4.26
N TRP A 42 6.10 11.48 3.16
CA TRP A 42 5.03 11.08 2.27
C TRP A 42 4.67 9.63 2.56
N GLN A 43 3.49 9.39 3.12
CA GLN A 43 2.97 8.04 3.25
C GLN A 43 2.14 7.68 2.02
N ILE A 44 2.44 6.51 1.46
CA ILE A 44 1.75 5.95 0.31
C ILE A 44 1.07 4.63 0.70
N LEU A 45 0.27 4.10 -0.21
CA LEU A 45 -0.25 2.73 -0.16
C LEU A 45 0.66 1.80 -0.98
N PRO A 46 0.46 0.47 -0.93
CA PRO A 46 1.24 -0.46 -1.75
C PRO A 46 1.24 -0.05 -3.24
N ILE A 47 2.40 -0.16 -3.88
CA ILE A 47 2.63 0.31 -5.26
C ILE A 47 2.62 -0.83 -6.29
N GLY A 48 2.24 -2.03 -5.85
CA GLY A 48 2.21 -3.22 -6.67
C GLY A 48 1.04 -3.26 -7.66
N PRO A 49 1.09 -4.16 -8.66
CA PRO A 49 0.00 -4.37 -9.60
C PRO A 49 -1.25 -4.87 -8.85
N THR A 50 -2.31 -4.08 -8.88
CA THR A 50 -3.56 -4.37 -8.17
C THR A 50 -4.31 -5.55 -8.80
N GLY A 51 -4.82 -6.46 -7.95
CA GLY A 51 -5.70 -7.55 -8.36
C GLY A 51 -7.18 -7.17 -8.28
N ALA A 52 -7.99 -8.09 -7.75
CA ALA A 52 -9.44 -7.92 -7.64
C ALA A 52 -9.82 -6.65 -6.85
N GLY A 53 -10.84 -5.94 -7.34
CA GLY A 53 -11.33 -4.70 -6.73
C GLY A 53 -10.40 -3.49 -6.86
N ASN A 54 -9.30 -3.61 -7.62
CA ASN A 54 -8.25 -2.59 -7.73
C ASN A 54 -7.58 -2.24 -6.39
N SER A 55 -7.65 -3.14 -5.41
CA SER A 55 -7.06 -2.91 -4.10
C SER A 55 -5.53 -3.02 -4.16
N PRO A 56 -4.80 -2.03 -3.62
CA PRO A 56 -3.36 -2.15 -3.40
C PRO A 56 -2.96 -3.34 -2.51
N TYR A 57 -3.88 -3.80 -1.66
CA TYR A 57 -3.67 -4.90 -0.71
C TYR A 57 -3.93 -6.28 -1.31
N THR A 58 -4.44 -6.34 -2.55
CA THR A 58 -4.65 -7.59 -3.30
C THR A 58 -3.69 -7.70 -4.48
N SER A 59 -2.42 -7.32 -4.28
CA SER A 59 -1.41 -7.29 -5.34
C SER A 59 -1.10 -8.69 -5.87
N GLU A 60 -0.91 -8.77 -7.19
CA GLU A 60 -0.46 -10.00 -7.87
C GLU A 60 1.04 -10.28 -7.68
N SER A 61 1.77 -9.36 -7.07
CA SER A 61 3.14 -9.56 -6.61
C SER A 61 3.50 -8.62 -5.46
N THR A 62 4.20 -9.12 -4.44
CA THR A 62 4.76 -8.27 -3.38
C THR A 62 6.02 -7.51 -3.79
N PHE A 63 6.63 -7.88 -4.92
CA PHE A 63 7.87 -7.30 -5.41
C PHE A 63 7.69 -6.36 -6.61
N ALA A 64 6.73 -6.65 -7.49
CA ALA A 64 6.55 -5.89 -8.72
C ALA A 64 5.98 -4.49 -8.47
N GLY A 65 6.25 -3.58 -9.41
CA GLY A 65 5.61 -2.27 -9.50
C GLY A 65 4.41 -2.26 -10.44
N SER A 66 3.42 -1.44 -10.13
CA SER A 66 2.22 -1.29 -10.96
C SER A 66 2.52 -0.59 -12.29
N PRO A 67 2.19 -1.21 -13.44
CA PRO A 67 2.32 -0.56 -14.75
C PRO A 67 1.47 0.71 -14.90
N LEU A 68 0.45 0.88 -14.06
CA LEU A 68 -0.43 2.05 -14.07
C LEU A 68 0.26 3.31 -13.56
N LEU A 69 1.31 3.16 -12.76
CA LEU A 69 2.05 4.28 -12.17
C LEU A 69 3.20 4.77 -13.07
N ILE A 70 3.45 4.13 -14.21
CA ILE A 70 4.46 4.56 -15.16
C ILE A 70 4.04 5.86 -15.83
N ASP A 71 4.90 6.86 -15.79
CA ASP A 71 4.74 8.11 -16.50
C ASP A 71 4.99 7.92 -18.01
N LEU A 72 3.97 8.23 -18.80
CA LEU A 72 4.00 8.16 -20.26
C LEU A 72 4.75 9.33 -20.88
N GLU A 73 4.77 10.50 -20.23
CA GLU A 73 5.53 11.65 -20.74
C GLU A 73 7.03 11.37 -20.65
N HIS A 74 7.49 10.71 -19.58
CA HIS A 74 8.86 10.24 -19.48
C HIS A 74 9.21 9.24 -20.62
N LEU A 75 8.36 8.24 -20.89
CA LEU A 75 8.59 7.34 -22.03
C LEU A 75 8.62 8.09 -23.39
N ALA A 76 7.84 9.16 -23.54
CA ALA A 76 7.88 10.01 -24.72
C ALA A 76 9.18 10.83 -24.81
N ALA A 77 9.70 11.33 -23.68
CA ALA A 77 10.96 12.04 -23.61
C ALA A 77 12.15 11.15 -24.03
N GLU A 78 12.07 9.84 -23.77
CA GLU A 78 13.03 8.84 -24.26
C GLU A 78 12.82 8.44 -25.73
N GLY A 79 11.82 9.01 -26.41
CA GLY A 79 11.47 8.67 -27.80
C GLY A 79 10.80 7.31 -27.97
N LEU A 80 10.26 6.73 -26.88
CA LEU A 80 9.52 5.47 -26.91
C LEU A 80 8.04 5.68 -27.21
N LEU A 81 7.50 6.86 -26.90
CA LEU A 81 6.17 7.31 -27.32
C LEU A 81 6.28 8.60 -28.14
N ASP A 82 5.35 8.81 -29.06
CA ASP A 82 5.26 10.06 -29.80
C ASP A 82 4.13 10.96 -29.24
N ARG A 83 4.11 12.21 -29.69
CA ARG A 83 3.12 13.18 -29.23
C ARG A 83 1.68 12.75 -29.53
N SER A 84 1.45 12.08 -30.66
CA SER A 84 0.11 11.61 -31.04
C SER A 84 -0.37 10.46 -30.16
N ASP A 85 0.56 9.61 -29.69
CA ASP A 85 0.29 8.57 -28.70
C ASP A 85 -0.22 9.18 -27.38
N LEU A 86 0.44 10.24 -26.92
CA LEU A 86 0.05 10.95 -25.69
C LEU A 86 -1.28 11.69 -25.85
N GLU A 87 -1.47 12.42 -26.95
CA GLU A 87 -2.71 13.17 -27.21
C GLU A 87 -3.93 12.25 -27.27
N GLY A 88 -3.81 11.07 -27.86
CA GLY A 88 -4.87 10.07 -27.91
C GLY A 88 -5.17 9.36 -26.58
N ALA A 89 -4.28 9.49 -25.59
CA ALA A 89 -4.40 8.86 -24.27
C ALA A 89 -4.88 9.82 -23.17
N ARG A 90 -5.00 11.12 -23.46
CA ARG A 90 -5.43 12.12 -22.49
C ARG A 90 -6.87 11.88 -22.05
N VAL A 91 -7.09 11.91 -20.74
CA VAL A 91 -8.39 11.81 -20.09
C VAL A 91 -8.71 13.17 -19.45
N PRO A 92 -9.95 13.67 -19.51
CA PRO A 92 -10.34 14.88 -18.80
C PRO A 92 -10.03 14.81 -17.29
N PRO A 93 -9.67 15.93 -16.63
CA PRO A 93 -9.51 15.96 -15.18
C PRO A 93 -10.76 15.45 -14.46
N SER A 94 -10.55 14.56 -13.48
CA SER A 94 -11.59 13.90 -12.69
C SER A 94 -11.05 13.65 -11.29
N ASP A 95 -11.94 13.73 -10.29
CA ASP A 95 -11.66 13.38 -8.89
C ASP A 95 -11.78 11.86 -8.64
N ARG A 96 -12.12 11.09 -9.68
CA ARG A 96 -12.25 9.63 -9.65
C ARG A 96 -11.50 8.95 -10.79
N ILE A 97 -10.83 7.85 -10.46
CA ILE A 97 -10.24 6.91 -11.42
C ILE A 97 -11.35 6.10 -12.11
N ASP A 98 -11.28 6.00 -13.43
CA ASP A 98 -11.93 4.94 -14.19
C ASP A 98 -10.90 3.84 -14.48
N TYR A 99 -10.89 2.80 -13.67
CA TYR A 99 -9.93 1.71 -13.82
C TYR A 99 -10.16 0.92 -15.12
N GLY A 100 -11.40 0.79 -15.58
CA GLY A 100 -11.71 0.09 -16.82
C GLY A 100 -11.11 0.79 -18.04
N GLU A 101 -11.28 2.11 -18.11
CA GLU A 101 -10.63 2.92 -19.15
C GLU A 101 -9.10 2.94 -19.00
N LEU A 102 -8.60 3.08 -17.77
CA LEU A 102 -7.17 3.14 -17.48
C LEU A 102 -6.44 1.86 -17.93
N TYR A 103 -6.96 0.66 -17.62
CA TYR A 103 -6.38 -0.58 -18.10
C TYR A 103 -6.41 -0.69 -19.62
N ARG A 104 -7.55 -0.31 -20.24
CA ARG A 104 -7.73 -0.36 -21.70
C ARG A 104 -6.73 0.53 -22.44
N LEU A 105 -6.40 1.70 -21.88
CA LEU A 105 -5.47 2.65 -22.49
C LEU A 105 -4.00 2.28 -22.24
N ARG A 106 -3.67 1.76 -21.05
CA ARG A 106 -2.28 1.61 -20.61
C ARG A 106 -1.51 0.56 -21.39
N GLU A 107 -2.06 -0.64 -21.56
CA GLU A 107 -1.31 -1.76 -22.15
C GLU A 107 -0.90 -1.51 -23.61
N PRO A 108 -1.78 -1.01 -24.51
CA PRO A 108 -1.39 -0.70 -25.89
C PRO A 108 -0.24 0.31 -26.00
N LEU A 109 -0.20 1.32 -25.12
CA LEU A 109 0.85 2.34 -25.10
C LEU A 109 2.17 1.74 -24.63
N LEU A 110 2.17 0.97 -23.53
CA LEU A 110 3.38 0.29 -23.06
C LEU A 110 3.92 -0.71 -24.08
N ARG A 111 3.04 -1.44 -24.79
CA ARG A 111 3.46 -2.33 -25.88
C ARG A 111 4.09 -1.56 -27.03
N LYS A 112 3.55 -0.39 -27.40
CA LYS A 112 4.15 0.48 -28.42
C LYS A 112 5.53 0.99 -28.00
N ALA A 113 5.68 1.42 -26.74
CA ALA A 113 6.97 1.80 -26.17
C ALA A 113 7.97 0.64 -26.24
N PHE A 114 7.54 -0.58 -25.92
CA PHE A 114 8.37 -1.78 -25.96
C PHE A 114 8.86 -2.09 -27.37
N GLN A 115 8.00 -1.99 -28.40
CA GLN A 115 8.41 -2.23 -29.78
C GLN A 115 9.50 -1.24 -30.26
N ARG A 116 9.53 -0.01 -29.72
CA ARG A 116 10.57 0.99 -30.02
C ARG A 116 11.84 0.81 -29.15
N ALA A 117 11.70 0.25 -27.95
CA ALA A 117 12.78 0.04 -26.99
C ALA A 117 13.57 -1.25 -27.25
N ARG A 118 12.90 -2.31 -27.72
CA ARG A 118 13.49 -3.64 -27.94
C ARG A 118 14.74 -3.56 -28.80
N GLY A 119 15.81 -4.23 -28.36
CA GLY A 119 17.12 -4.18 -29.01
C GLY A 119 18.01 -3.01 -28.57
N LYS A 120 17.44 -1.87 -28.14
CA LYS A 120 18.21 -0.73 -27.59
C LYS A 120 18.36 -0.82 -26.07
N GLY A 121 17.32 -1.24 -25.37
CA GLY A 121 17.29 -1.33 -23.90
C GLY A 121 17.66 -2.70 -23.32
N ASP A 122 17.97 -3.69 -24.16
CA ASP A 122 18.07 -5.10 -23.75
C ASP A 122 19.16 -5.33 -22.70
N GLU A 123 20.29 -4.61 -22.78
CA GLU A 123 21.37 -4.70 -21.81
C GLU A 123 20.97 -4.17 -20.43
N ALA A 124 20.30 -3.01 -20.39
CA ALA A 124 19.82 -2.40 -19.15
C ALA A 124 18.76 -3.28 -18.47
N VAL A 125 17.83 -3.83 -19.26
CA VAL A 125 16.80 -4.76 -18.76
C VAL A 125 17.42 -6.05 -18.25
N ARG A 126 18.45 -6.59 -18.93
CA ARG A 126 19.19 -7.77 -18.44
C ARG A 126 19.87 -7.49 -17.11
N ALA A 127 20.57 -6.36 -16.99
CA ALA A 127 21.23 -5.96 -15.75
C ALA A 127 20.22 -5.74 -14.61
N PHE A 128 19.03 -5.23 -14.91
CA PHE A 128 17.93 -5.12 -13.96
C PHE A 128 17.43 -6.51 -13.51
N ALA A 129 17.23 -7.44 -14.45
CA ALA A 129 16.79 -8.80 -14.15
C ALA A 129 17.81 -9.57 -13.28
N GLU A 130 19.10 -9.44 -13.55
CA GLU A 130 20.17 -10.07 -12.76
C GLU A 130 20.18 -9.59 -11.29
N LYS A 131 19.83 -8.32 -11.05
CA LYS A 131 19.73 -7.75 -9.70
C LYS A 131 18.41 -8.07 -8.98
N ASN A 132 17.42 -8.58 -9.71
CA ASN A 132 16.05 -8.80 -9.24
C ASN A 132 15.55 -10.20 -9.62
N PRO A 133 16.00 -11.27 -8.93
CA PRO A 133 15.65 -12.65 -9.28
C PRO A 133 14.13 -12.95 -9.30
N TRP A 134 13.36 -12.24 -8.46
CA TRP A 134 11.89 -12.33 -8.44
C TRP A 134 11.24 -11.99 -9.79
N LEU A 135 11.93 -11.21 -10.64
CA LEU A 135 11.39 -10.75 -11.91
C LEU A 135 11.05 -11.92 -12.83
N ALA A 136 11.91 -12.94 -12.89
CA ALA A 136 11.73 -14.08 -13.78
C ALA A 136 10.43 -14.84 -13.50
N GLU A 137 10.06 -14.95 -12.23
CA GLU A 137 8.81 -15.58 -11.80
C GLU A 137 7.61 -14.68 -12.10
N TYR A 138 7.69 -13.40 -11.72
CA TYR A 138 6.59 -12.46 -11.94
C TYR A 138 6.21 -12.30 -13.42
N VAL A 139 7.19 -12.12 -14.31
CA VAL A 139 6.90 -11.87 -15.73
C VAL A 139 6.34 -13.11 -16.42
N LEU A 140 6.77 -14.30 -16.02
CA LEU A 140 6.23 -15.56 -16.52
C LEU A 140 4.81 -15.79 -15.99
N TYR A 141 4.58 -15.58 -14.70
CA TYR A 141 3.25 -15.64 -14.09
C TYR A 141 2.26 -14.73 -14.83
N ARG A 142 2.62 -13.46 -15.04
CA ARG A 142 1.77 -12.48 -15.73
C ARG A 142 1.58 -12.78 -17.21
N ALA A 143 2.57 -13.38 -17.87
CA ALA A 143 2.43 -13.80 -19.27
C ALA A 143 1.47 -14.98 -19.38
N ALA A 144 1.64 -16.00 -18.54
CA ALA A 144 0.78 -17.18 -18.49
C ALA A 144 -0.67 -16.81 -18.11
N LYS A 145 -0.85 -15.97 -17.09
CA LYS A 145 -2.17 -15.49 -16.67
C LYS A 145 -2.94 -14.83 -17.81
N ILE A 146 -2.29 -13.96 -18.60
CA ILE A 146 -2.93 -13.32 -19.76
C ILE A 146 -3.17 -14.32 -20.90
N HIS A 147 -2.23 -15.23 -21.14
CA HIS A 147 -2.38 -16.29 -22.13
C HIS A 147 -3.59 -17.20 -21.83
N PHE A 148 -3.83 -17.50 -20.56
CA PHE A 148 -4.98 -18.27 -20.08
C PHE A 148 -6.18 -17.40 -19.68
N GLU A 149 -6.42 -16.30 -20.40
CA GLU A 149 -7.63 -15.48 -20.26
C GLU A 149 -7.88 -14.94 -18.83
N ASN A 150 -6.81 -14.57 -18.13
CA ASN A 150 -6.78 -14.13 -16.73
C ASN A 150 -7.17 -15.19 -15.69
N ALA A 151 -7.19 -16.48 -16.04
CA ALA A 151 -7.37 -17.56 -15.08
C ALA A 151 -6.33 -17.47 -13.94
N ALA A 152 -6.78 -17.79 -12.72
CA ALA A 152 -5.89 -17.88 -11.58
C ALA A 152 -4.89 -19.02 -11.76
N TRP A 153 -3.69 -18.90 -11.20
CA TRP A 153 -2.64 -19.88 -11.46
C TRP A 153 -3.02 -21.31 -11.08
N PHE A 154 -3.81 -21.50 -10.02
CA PHE A 154 -4.26 -22.83 -9.58
C PHE A 154 -5.34 -23.44 -10.49
N ASP A 155 -5.85 -22.68 -11.45
CA ASP A 155 -6.82 -23.12 -12.47
C ASP A 155 -6.22 -23.16 -13.90
N TRP A 156 -4.91 -22.93 -14.06
CA TRP A 156 -4.28 -23.05 -15.39
C TRP A 156 -4.37 -24.48 -15.95
N PRO A 157 -4.61 -24.62 -17.27
CA PRO A 157 -4.80 -25.93 -17.89
C PRO A 157 -3.52 -26.78 -17.91
N ASP A 158 -2.35 -26.15 -17.85
CA ASP A 158 -1.07 -26.85 -17.82
C ASP A 158 -0.65 -27.21 -16.40
N GLU A 159 -0.78 -28.49 -16.04
CA GLU A 159 -0.48 -28.99 -14.69
C GLU A 159 0.98 -28.77 -14.28
N GLY A 160 1.94 -28.98 -15.19
CA GLY A 160 3.36 -28.78 -14.89
C GLY A 160 3.66 -27.34 -14.53
N LEU A 161 3.06 -26.37 -15.24
CA LEU A 161 3.18 -24.95 -14.91
C LEU A 161 2.51 -24.63 -13.56
N ARG A 162 1.32 -25.18 -13.26
CA ARG A 162 0.67 -25.03 -11.93
C ARG A 162 1.54 -25.57 -10.79
N ARG A 163 2.24 -26.66 -11.03
CA ARG A 163 3.15 -27.31 -10.07
C ARG A 163 4.56 -26.70 -10.04
N HIS A 164 4.81 -25.65 -10.83
CA HIS A 164 6.11 -24.98 -10.93
C HIS A 164 7.24 -25.94 -11.35
N GLU A 165 6.94 -26.85 -12.28
CA GLU A 165 7.90 -27.84 -12.75
C GLU A 165 8.92 -27.22 -13.72
N PRO A 166 10.24 -27.48 -13.56
CA PRO A 166 11.27 -26.84 -14.37
C PRO A 166 11.09 -26.98 -15.89
N GLU A 167 10.66 -28.15 -16.36
CA GLU A 167 10.44 -28.40 -17.80
C GLU A 167 9.27 -27.57 -18.36
N ALA A 168 8.19 -27.43 -17.58
CA ALA A 168 7.05 -26.61 -17.96
C ALA A 168 7.41 -25.12 -17.95
N LEU A 169 8.15 -24.66 -16.94
CA LEU A 169 8.65 -23.28 -16.88
C LEU A 169 9.50 -22.94 -18.11
N ASP A 170 10.46 -23.80 -18.46
CA ASP A 170 11.33 -23.58 -19.62
C ASP A 170 10.56 -23.57 -20.95
N ARG A 171 9.57 -24.44 -21.11
CA ARG A 171 8.69 -24.45 -22.28
C ARG A 171 7.90 -23.14 -22.37
N TRP A 172 7.21 -22.74 -21.30
CA TRP A 172 6.37 -21.55 -21.29
C TRP A 172 7.18 -20.25 -21.40
N ARG A 173 8.41 -20.19 -20.87
CA ARG A 173 9.32 -19.05 -21.11
C ARG A 173 9.67 -18.88 -22.59
N ARG A 174 9.82 -19.98 -23.34
CA ARG A 174 10.10 -19.94 -24.78
C ARG A 174 8.85 -19.58 -25.58
N GLU A 175 7.71 -20.19 -25.25
CA GLU A 175 6.43 -19.94 -25.93
C GLU A 175 5.96 -18.50 -25.73
N LEU A 176 6.13 -17.94 -24.53
CA LEU A 176 5.69 -16.59 -24.16
C LEU A 176 6.84 -15.57 -24.14
N GLN A 177 7.95 -15.85 -24.84
CA GLN A 177 9.18 -15.05 -24.75
C GLN A 177 8.99 -13.55 -25.03
N GLU A 178 8.10 -13.18 -25.95
CA GLU A 178 7.83 -11.78 -26.28
C GLU A 178 7.07 -11.07 -25.16
N ASP A 179 6.08 -11.75 -24.57
CA ASP A 179 5.30 -11.25 -23.45
C ASP A 179 6.10 -11.17 -22.16
N VAL A 180 7.00 -12.12 -21.94
CA VAL A 180 8.01 -12.12 -20.87
C VAL A 180 8.94 -10.92 -21.04
N ALA A 181 9.51 -10.71 -22.24
CA ALA A 181 10.38 -9.59 -22.52
C ALA A 181 9.67 -8.25 -22.32
N PHE A 182 8.45 -8.10 -22.85
CA PHE A 182 7.63 -6.91 -22.66
C PHE A 182 7.45 -6.56 -21.17
N ARG A 183 7.06 -7.53 -20.35
CA ARG A 183 6.83 -7.31 -18.91
C ARG A 183 8.12 -7.00 -18.15
N SER A 184 9.26 -7.56 -18.55
CA SER A 184 10.57 -7.19 -18.01
C SER A 184 10.90 -5.72 -18.26
N TYR A 185 10.61 -5.21 -19.46
CA TYR A 185 10.75 -3.77 -19.78
C TYR A 185 9.82 -2.91 -18.92
N VAL A 186 8.56 -3.31 -18.74
CA VAL A 186 7.59 -2.60 -17.90
C VAL A 186 8.09 -2.45 -16.46
N GLN A 187 8.60 -3.52 -15.87
CA GLN A 187 9.19 -3.46 -14.52
C GLN A 187 10.46 -2.60 -14.51
N TYR A 188 11.35 -2.74 -15.49
CA TYR A 188 12.53 -1.89 -15.60
C TYR A 188 12.18 -0.39 -15.63
N TRP A 189 11.20 0.02 -16.44
CA TRP A 189 10.75 1.42 -16.49
C TRP A 189 10.15 1.88 -15.17
N PHE A 190 9.27 1.08 -14.55
CA PHE A 190 8.72 1.41 -13.25
C PHE A 190 9.82 1.66 -12.21
N PHE A 191 10.78 0.74 -12.08
CA PHE A 191 11.82 0.86 -11.07
C PHE A 191 12.81 1.98 -11.35
N THR A 192 13.04 2.30 -12.63
CA THR A 192 13.85 3.46 -13.02
C THR A 192 13.17 4.76 -12.58
N GLN A 193 11.89 4.93 -12.94
CA GLN A 193 11.11 6.11 -12.56
C GLN A 193 10.92 6.22 -11.04
N TRP A 194 10.72 5.09 -10.36
CA TRP A 194 10.62 5.03 -8.91
C TRP A 194 11.91 5.54 -8.24
N ALA A 195 13.07 5.04 -8.69
CA ALA A 195 14.36 5.44 -8.14
C ALA A 195 14.57 6.95 -8.29
N GLU A 196 14.26 7.52 -9.45
CA GLU A 196 14.38 8.96 -9.69
C GLU A 196 13.41 9.80 -8.85
N LEU A 197 12.20 9.31 -8.56
CA LEU A 197 11.26 9.99 -7.68
C LEU A 197 11.73 9.91 -6.22
N LYS A 198 12.18 8.74 -5.78
CA LYS A 198 12.70 8.55 -4.41
C LYS A 198 13.92 9.41 -4.16
N ASP A 199 14.87 9.45 -5.09
CA ASP A 199 16.06 10.29 -5.00
C ASP A 199 15.69 11.78 -4.94
N TYR A 200 14.67 12.20 -5.69
CA TYR A 200 14.15 13.57 -5.64
C TYR A 200 13.47 13.90 -4.30
N ALA A 201 12.63 12.99 -3.78
CA ALA A 201 11.99 13.14 -2.48
C ALA A 201 13.03 13.26 -1.36
N ASN A 202 13.98 12.32 -1.31
CA ASN A 202 15.05 12.30 -0.32
C ASN A 202 15.98 13.52 -0.45
N GLY A 203 16.29 13.95 -1.68
CA GLY A 203 17.07 15.17 -1.93
C GLY A 203 16.38 16.45 -1.44
N ASN A 204 15.05 16.44 -1.34
CA ASN A 204 14.24 17.53 -0.76
C ASN A 204 13.95 17.35 0.74
N GLY A 205 14.54 16.33 1.39
CA GLY A 205 14.34 16.06 2.81
C GLY A 205 12.96 15.46 3.14
N VAL A 206 12.32 14.82 2.16
CA VAL A 206 11.04 14.11 2.31
C VAL A 206 11.28 12.61 2.17
N GLY A 207 11.10 11.86 3.25
CA GLY A 207 11.16 10.40 3.23
C GLY A 207 9.84 9.77 2.80
N ILE A 208 9.88 8.57 2.25
CA ILE A 208 8.69 7.82 1.81
C ILE A 208 8.40 6.70 2.81
N ILE A 209 7.19 6.71 3.38
CA ILE A 209 6.63 5.62 4.18
C ILE A 209 5.84 4.71 3.24
N GLY A 210 6.39 3.53 2.97
CA GLY A 210 5.68 2.48 2.26
C GLY A 210 4.84 1.62 3.19
N ASP A 211 4.06 0.76 2.57
CA ASP A 211 3.10 -0.09 3.26
C ASP A 211 3.20 -1.53 2.74
N MET A 212 3.32 -2.48 3.66
CA MET A 212 3.53 -3.88 3.38
C MET A 212 2.38 -4.68 4.00
N PRO A 213 1.39 -5.12 3.19
CA PRO A 213 0.32 -6.02 3.61
C PRO A 213 0.92 -7.25 4.30
N ILE A 214 0.41 -7.71 5.45
CA ILE A 214 0.98 -8.93 6.04
C ILE A 214 0.83 -10.12 5.09
N TYR A 215 -0.36 -10.30 4.50
CA TYR A 215 -0.67 -11.40 3.58
C TYR A 215 -0.45 -11.01 2.13
N VAL A 216 -0.37 -12.02 1.28
CA VAL A 216 -0.30 -11.89 -0.19
C VAL A 216 -1.56 -12.44 -0.82
N SER A 217 -1.89 -12.07 -2.05
CA SER A 217 -3.03 -12.65 -2.75
C SER A 217 -2.77 -14.12 -3.11
N LEU A 218 -3.80 -14.98 -3.01
CA LEU A 218 -3.69 -16.38 -3.42
C LEU A 218 -3.27 -16.47 -4.89
N ASP A 219 -3.94 -15.71 -5.74
CA ASP A 219 -3.60 -15.60 -7.15
C ASP A 219 -2.50 -14.53 -7.34
N SER A 220 -1.26 -14.91 -7.05
CA SER A 220 -0.08 -14.07 -7.19
C SER A 220 1.14 -14.88 -7.65
N ALA A 221 2.12 -14.17 -8.19
CA ALA A 221 3.42 -14.76 -8.51
C ALA A 221 4.13 -15.28 -7.25
N ASP A 222 3.91 -14.63 -6.10
CA ASP A 222 4.54 -15.02 -4.83
C ASP A 222 4.10 -16.44 -4.42
N VAL A 223 2.79 -16.68 -4.39
CA VAL A 223 2.24 -17.98 -3.96
C VAL A 223 2.53 -19.07 -5.00
N TRP A 224 2.43 -18.74 -6.28
CA TRP A 224 2.69 -19.69 -7.36
C TRP A 224 4.14 -20.20 -7.37
N SER A 225 5.13 -19.31 -7.15
CA SER A 225 6.55 -19.67 -7.20
C SER A 225 7.12 -20.15 -5.86
N GLU A 226 6.51 -19.77 -4.73
CA GLU A 226 7.02 -20.06 -3.38
C GLU A 226 6.00 -20.89 -2.57
N ARG A 227 5.36 -21.88 -3.22
CA ARG A 227 4.26 -22.67 -2.64
C ARG A 227 4.58 -23.29 -1.27
N GLY A 228 5.84 -23.62 -1.02
CA GLY A 228 6.30 -24.20 0.25
C GLY A 228 6.20 -23.27 1.46
N GLU A 229 5.99 -21.97 1.23
CA GLU A 229 5.85 -20.94 2.26
C GLU A 229 4.40 -20.78 2.76
N PHE A 230 3.44 -21.46 2.12
CA PHE A 230 2.00 -21.27 2.35
C PHE A 230 1.30 -22.59 2.68
N LEU A 231 0.22 -22.49 3.47
CA LEU A 231 -0.63 -23.62 3.85
C LEU A 231 -1.58 -24.01 2.71
N LEU A 232 -1.04 -24.69 1.71
CA LEU A 232 -1.76 -25.15 0.51
C LEU A 232 -1.85 -26.69 0.45
N ASP A 233 -2.86 -27.18 -0.24
CA ASP A 233 -2.94 -28.58 -0.64
C ASP A 233 -2.07 -28.88 -1.89
N GLY A 234 -2.06 -30.15 -2.33
CA GLY A 234 -1.30 -30.59 -3.49
C GLY A 234 -1.70 -29.90 -4.81
N GLU A 235 -2.94 -29.39 -4.90
CA GLU A 235 -3.48 -28.67 -6.05
C GLU A 235 -3.32 -27.14 -5.94
N GLY A 236 -2.72 -26.65 -4.84
CA GLY A 236 -2.44 -25.23 -4.65
C GLY A 236 -3.60 -24.46 -4.01
N ARG A 237 -4.59 -25.15 -3.42
CA ARG A 237 -5.73 -24.52 -2.76
C ARG A 237 -5.51 -24.45 -1.24
N PRO A 238 -5.89 -23.35 -0.57
CA PRO A 238 -5.79 -23.24 0.87
C PRO A 238 -6.87 -24.06 1.58
N SER A 239 -6.53 -24.67 2.72
CA SER A 239 -7.53 -25.26 3.63
C SER A 239 -8.14 -24.24 4.59
N LYS A 240 -7.41 -23.15 4.84
CA LYS A 240 -7.83 -22.00 5.65
C LYS A 240 -7.31 -20.72 5.01
N VAL A 241 -8.04 -19.63 5.20
CA VAL A 241 -7.74 -18.32 4.64
C VAL A 241 -7.72 -17.26 5.74
N ALA A 242 -7.09 -16.14 5.44
CA ALA A 242 -7.02 -15.00 6.32
C ALA A 242 -8.37 -14.27 6.44
N GLY A 243 -8.55 -13.66 7.60
CA GLY A 243 -9.62 -12.70 7.87
C GLY A 243 -9.41 -12.06 9.23
N VAL A 244 -10.46 -11.41 9.72
CA VAL A 244 -10.58 -10.95 11.12
C VAL A 244 -11.95 -11.33 11.68
N PRO A 245 -12.05 -11.62 12.98
CA PRO A 245 -13.34 -11.91 13.61
C PRO A 245 -14.25 -10.67 13.55
N PRO A 246 -15.55 -10.83 13.88
CA PRO A 246 -16.43 -9.69 14.09
C PRO A 246 -15.85 -8.63 15.03
N ASP A 247 -15.95 -7.37 14.63
CA ASP A 247 -15.47 -6.21 15.36
C ASP A 247 -16.42 -5.01 15.18
N TYR A 248 -16.02 -3.83 15.64
CA TYR A 248 -16.84 -2.63 15.56
C TYR A 248 -17.00 -2.09 14.13
N PHE A 249 -16.19 -2.54 13.16
CA PHE A 249 -16.37 -2.22 11.75
C PHE A 249 -17.30 -3.20 11.04
N SER A 250 -17.31 -4.48 11.45
CA SER A 250 -18.09 -5.53 10.78
C SER A 250 -18.65 -6.56 11.75
N GLU A 251 -19.99 -6.69 11.78
CA GLU A 251 -20.71 -7.72 12.54
C GLU A 251 -20.42 -9.15 12.05
N GLU A 252 -20.00 -9.31 10.80
CA GLU A 252 -19.66 -10.60 10.17
C GLU A 252 -18.15 -10.91 10.23
N GLY A 253 -17.35 -9.98 10.77
CA GLY A 253 -15.92 -9.96 10.55
C GLY A 253 -15.58 -9.64 9.10
N GLN A 254 -14.33 -9.85 8.71
CA GLN A 254 -13.90 -9.62 7.34
C GLN A 254 -13.21 -10.87 6.82
N LEU A 255 -13.75 -11.45 5.75
CA LEU A 255 -13.15 -12.59 5.07
C LEU A 255 -12.28 -12.08 3.92
N TRP A 256 -10.96 -12.07 4.12
CA TRP A 256 -10.03 -11.51 3.13
C TRP A 256 -9.64 -12.53 2.05
N GLY A 257 -9.64 -13.82 2.39
CA GLY A 257 -9.43 -14.90 1.42
C GLY A 257 -7.96 -15.16 1.05
N ASN A 258 -7.00 -14.41 1.63
CA ASN A 258 -5.58 -14.66 1.42
C ASN A 258 -5.16 -16.04 1.96
N PRO A 259 -4.17 -16.73 1.34
CA PRO A 259 -3.57 -17.91 1.93
C PRO A 259 -2.81 -17.54 3.21
N LEU A 260 -2.78 -18.48 4.15
CA LEU A 260 -2.01 -18.35 5.38
C LEU A 260 -0.60 -18.91 5.19
N TYR A 261 0.36 -18.35 5.92
CA TYR A 261 1.76 -18.78 5.89
C TYR A 261 1.97 -20.10 6.64
N ASP A 262 2.85 -20.95 6.13
CA ASP A 262 3.43 -22.07 6.88
C ASP A 262 4.60 -21.52 7.72
N TRP A 263 4.28 -20.84 8.82
CA TRP A 263 5.29 -20.27 9.73
C TRP A 263 6.32 -21.29 10.22
N PRO A 264 5.96 -22.56 10.54
CA PRO A 264 6.94 -23.60 10.80
C PRO A 264 7.90 -23.89 9.62
N ALA A 265 7.41 -23.94 8.38
CA ALA A 265 8.27 -24.08 7.20
C ALA A 265 9.23 -22.90 7.03
N MET A 266 8.72 -21.67 7.08
CA MET A 266 9.53 -20.45 7.05
C MET A 266 10.56 -20.43 8.19
N LYS A 267 10.20 -20.83 9.41
CA LYS A 267 11.17 -20.83 10.50
C LYS A 267 12.32 -21.82 10.27
N ARG A 268 12.07 -22.95 9.59
CA ARG A 268 13.10 -23.95 9.27
C ARG A 268 14.11 -23.44 8.24
N ASP A 269 13.69 -22.60 7.31
CA ASP A 269 14.57 -22.02 6.28
C ASP A 269 15.24 -20.71 6.74
N GLY A 270 14.87 -20.20 7.92
CA GLY A 270 15.39 -18.96 8.48
C GLY A 270 14.61 -17.70 8.07
N PHE A 271 13.36 -17.87 7.62
CA PHE A 271 12.48 -16.83 7.11
C PHE A 271 12.99 -16.21 5.80
N GLY A 272 13.56 -17.04 4.92
CA GLY A 272 14.23 -16.60 3.70
C GLY A 272 13.35 -15.74 2.80
N TRP A 273 12.08 -16.13 2.62
CA TRP A 273 11.12 -15.38 1.83
C TRP A 273 10.82 -13.98 2.40
N TRP A 274 10.60 -13.88 3.72
CA TRP A 274 10.36 -12.60 4.40
C TRP A 274 11.58 -11.68 4.37
N ILE A 275 12.80 -12.22 4.46
CA ILE A 275 14.03 -11.44 4.30
C ILE A 275 14.07 -10.81 2.89
N ARG A 276 13.82 -11.60 1.84
CA ARG A 276 13.80 -11.08 0.45
C ARG A 276 12.73 -10.00 0.28
N ARG A 277 11.54 -10.22 0.83
CA ARG A 277 10.41 -9.28 0.78
C ARG A 277 10.77 -7.93 1.40
N VAL A 278 11.34 -7.94 2.60
CA VAL A 278 11.76 -6.72 3.30
C VAL A 278 12.97 -6.07 2.63
N GLU A 279 13.90 -6.85 2.07
CA GLU A 279 15.00 -6.31 1.27
C GLU A 279 14.46 -5.48 0.10
N GLY A 280 13.51 -6.04 -0.67
CA GLY A 280 12.84 -5.34 -1.77
C GLY A 280 12.16 -4.04 -1.30
N ALA A 281 11.34 -4.12 -0.26
CA ALA A 281 10.64 -2.97 0.29
C ALA A 281 11.58 -1.88 0.82
N SER A 282 12.70 -2.24 1.46
CA SER A 282 13.69 -1.28 1.98
C SER A 282 14.46 -0.54 0.89
N ARG A 283 14.53 -1.09 -0.33
CA ARG A 283 15.06 -0.37 -1.49
C ARG A 283 14.06 0.70 -1.96
N LEU A 284 12.76 0.41 -1.86
CA LEU A 284 11.69 1.29 -2.32
C LEU A 284 11.37 2.41 -1.33
N PHE A 285 11.41 2.13 -0.03
CA PHE A 285 10.89 3.03 1.01
C PHE A 285 11.94 3.36 2.05
N ASP A 286 11.76 4.48 2.76
CA ASP A 286 12.64 4.90 3.87
C ASP A 286 12.09 4.42 5.22
N ALA A 287 10.77 4.18 5.31
CA ALA A 287 10.11 3.46 6.39
C ALA A 287 9.06 2.49 5.84
N ILE A 288 8.80 1.40 6.57
CA ILE A 288 7.85 0.34 6.18
C ILE A 288 6.79 0.20 7.27
N ARG A 289 5.53 0.48 6.94
CA ARG A 289 4.40 0.03 7.74
C ARG A 289 4.16 -1.45 7.49
N ILE A 290 4.18 -2.25 8.56
CA ILE A 290 3.74 -3.65 8.53
C ILE A 290 2.26 -3.61 8.87
N ASP A 291 1.45 -3.78 7.83
CA ASP A 291 0.00 -3.88 7.93
C ASP A 291 -0.41 -5.12 8.73
N HIS A 292 -1.50 -5.04 9.49
CA HIS A 292 -2.01 -6.11 10.33
C HIS A 292 -0.91 -6.77 11.19
N PHE A 293 -0.07 -5.96 11.84
CA PHE A 293 1.09 -6.41 12.60
C PHE A 293 0.72 -7.46 13.65
N ARG A 294 -0.49 -7.35 14.22
CA ARG A 294 -1.02 -8.32 15.18
C ARG A 294 -1.02 -9.76 14.65
N GLY A 295 -1.13 -9.93 13.32
CA GLY A 295 -0.94 -11.16 12.56
C GLY A 295 0.35 -11.93 12.90
N LEU A 296 1.40 -11.22 13.30
CA LEU A 296 2.67 -11.81 13.71
C LEU A 296 2.63 -12.42 15.11
N GLU A 297 1.74 -11.96 15.98
CA GLU A 297 1.51 -12.53 17.32
C GLU A 297 0.55 -13.71 17.22
N SER A 298 -0.61 -13.45 16.63
CA SER A 298 -1.62 -14.46 16.30
C SER A 298 -2.33 -14.07 15.01
N TYR A 299 -3.10 -14.95 14.40
CA TYR A 299 -3.90 -14.58 13.24
C TYR A 299 -5.21 -15.35 13.24
N TRP A 300 -6.22 -14.75 12.64
CA TRP A 300 -7.54 -15.36 12.52
C TRP A 300 -7.59 -16.22 11.26
N ALA A 301 -7.65 -17.54 11.46
CA ALA A 301 -7.66 -18.53 10.40
C ALA A 301 -9.10 -19.02 10.19
N VAL A 302 -9.67 -18.70 9.03
CA VAL A 302 -11.04 -19.09 8.65
C VAL A 302 -10.99 -20.31 7.75
N PRO A 303 -11.80 -21.36 7.97
CA PRO A 303 -11.87 -22.50 7.04
C PRO A 303 -12.19 -22.04 5.61
N ALA A 304 -11.45 -22.52 4.63
CA ALA A 304 -11.68 -22.18 3.23
C ALA A 304 -13.09 -22.62 2.79
N GLY A 305 -13.75 -21.79 1.98
CA GLY A 305 -15.14 -22.00 1.55
C GLY A 305 -16.20 -21.52 2.54
N SER A 306 -15.81 -20.89 3.66
CA SER A 306 -16.76 -20.19 4.53
C SER A 306 -17.33 -18.94 3.85
N ASP A 307 -18.60 -18.62 4.09
CA ASP A 307 -19.24 -17.40 3.56
C ASP A 307 -18.84 -16.13 4.34
N THR A 308 -18.48 -16.28 5.62
CA THR A 308 -18.10 -15.18 6.52
C THR A 308 -16.89 -15.56 7.38
N ALA A 309 -16.33 -14.59 8.12
CA ALA A 309 -15.18 -14.82 8.98
C ALA A 309 -15.54 -15.32 10.39
N LYS A 310 -16.83 -15.49 10.72
CA LYS A 310 -17.30 -15.86 12.08
C LYS A 310 -16.77 -17.20 12.58
N THR A 311 -16.49 -18.14 11.69
CA THR A 311 -16.12 -19.54 12.01
C THR A 311 -14.61 -19.76 12.16
N GLY A 312 -13.82 -18.69 12.12
CA GLY A 312 -12.37 -18.80 12.27
C GLY A 312 -11.91 -19.13 13.69
N ALA A 313 -10.59 -19.27 13.84
CA ALA A 313 -9.93 -19.46 15.12
C ALA A 313 -8.60 -18.68 15.16
N TRP A 314 -8.21 -18.25 16.37
CA TRP A 314 -6.90 -17.66 16.58
C TRP A 314 -5.81 -18.73 16.56
N GLU A 315 -4.83 -18.57 15.66
CA GLU A 315 -3.62 -19.38 15.59
C GLU A 315 -2.39 -18.51 15.90
N LYS A 316 -1.29 -19.11 16.36
CA LYS A 316 -0.08 -18.34 16.72
C LYS A 316 0.77 -18.02 15.49
N GLY A 317 1.19 -16.76 15.40
CA GLY A 317 2.17 -16.28 14.44
C GLY A 317 3.61 -16.54 14.90
N PRO A 318 4.61 -16.07 14.14
CA PRO A 318 6.04 -16.31 14.39
C PRO A 318 6.60 -15.41 15.50
N GLY A 319 5.90 -14.33 15.86
CA GLY A 319 6.28 -13.38 16.89
C GLY A 319 7.71 -12.85 16.74
N MET A 320 8.44 -12.82 17.86
CA MET A 320 9.81 -12.31 17.90
C MET A 320 10.81 -13.14 17.08
N ASP A 321 10.49 -14.38 16.69
CA ASP A 321 11.41 -15.18 15.88
C ASP A 321 11.62 -14.53 14.50
N LEU A 322 10.54 -14.08 13.85
CA LEU A 322 10.63 -13.33 12.61
C LEU A 322 11.19 -11.92 12.85
N LEU A 323 10.66 -11.19 13.85
CA LEU A 323 11.03 -9.79 14.05
C LEU A 323 12.52 -9.62 14.36
N ARG A 324 13.12 -10.52 15.16
CA ARG A 324 14.58 -10.50 15.41
C ARG A 324 15.38 -10.70 14.14
N VAL A 325 14.93 -11.59 13.25
CA VAL A 325 15.60 -11.81 11.96
C VAL A 325 15.52 -10.55 11.10
N LEU A 326 14.33 -9.95 10.94
CA LEU A 326 14.15 -8.75 10.13
C LEU A 326 14.94 -7.54 10.68
N ILE A 327 14.89 -7.31 11.99
CA ILE A 327 15.63 -6.21 12.63
C ILE A 327 17.15 -6.42 12.54
N SER A 328 17.62 -7.68 12.64
CA SER A 328 19.03 -8.01 12.52
C SER A 328 19.57 -7.82 11.09
N TRP A 329 18.81 -8.27 10.09
CA TRP A 329 19.19 -8.14 8.67
C TRP A 329 19.10 -6.69 8.17
N PHE A 330 18.14 -5.92 8.69
CA PHE A 330 17.87 -4.55 8.24
C PHE A 330 17.85 -3.56 9.42
N PRO A 331 18.97 -3.37 10.13
CA PRO A 331 19.02 -2.56 11.36
C PRO A 331 18.83 -1.06 11.10
N LYS A 332 18.87 -0.63 9.85
CA LYS A 332 18.64 0.76 9.43
C LYS A 332 17.23 1.01 8.93
N THR A 333 16.42 -0.03 8.74
CA THR A 333 15.05 0.10 8.27
C THR A 333 14.16 0.55 9.43
N THR A 334 13.40 1.61 9.21
CA THR A 334 12.36 2.03 10.16
C THR A 334 11.10 1.20 9.90
N TYR A 335 10.64 0.45 10.88
CA TYR A 335 9.36 -0.27 10.82
C TYR A 335 8.30 0.45 11.64
N ILE A 336 7.06 0.37 11.19
CA ILE A 336 5.88 0.88 11.88
C ILE A 336 4.90 -0.28 12.02
N ALA A 337 4.43 -0.55 13.23
CA ALA A 337 3.44 -1.58 13.47
C ALA A 337 2.03 -0.99 13.28
N GLU A 338 1.28 -1.49 12.31
CA GLU A 338 -0.18 -1.29 12.28
C GLU A 338 -0.80 -2.20 13.34
N ASP A 339 -1.06 -1.63 14.51
CA ASP A 339 -1.62 -2.29 15.68
C ASP A 339 -3.01 -1.73 16.00
N LEU A 340 -3.93 -1.71 15.04
CA LEU A 340 -5.33 -1.34 15.26
C LEU A 340 -6.21 -2.58 15.48
N GLY A 341 -7.48 -2.35 15.80
CA GLY A 341 -8.47 -3.41 16.03
C GLY A 341 -8.44 -3.99 17.45
N ILE A 342 -8.79 -5.27 17.60
CA ILE A 342 -8.82 -5.97 18.89
C ILE A 342 -7.40 -6.41 19.26
N LEU A 343 -6.77 -5.64 20.14
CA LEU A 343 -5.41 -5.88 20.62
C LEU A 343 -5.45 -6.60 21.96
N THR A 344 -4.61 -7.62 22.08
CA THR A 344 -4.35 -8.32 23.34
C THR A 344 -3.07 -7.77 23.98
N ASP A 345 -2.89 -7.99 25.28
CA ASP A 345 -1.64 -7.64 25.96
C ASP A 345 -0.41 -8.30 25.30
N ASP A 346 -0.59 -9.48 24.70
CA ASP A 346 0.46 -10.20 23.98
C ASP A 346 0.93 -9.43 22.73
N VAL A 347 0.01 -8.81 21.98
CA VAL A 347 0.34 -7.98 20.82
C VAL A 347 1.10 -6.72 21.26
N HIS A 348 0.66 -6.09 22.35
CA HIS A 348 1.36 -4.94 22.92
C HIS A 348 2.78 -5.30 23.36
N ARG A 349 2.95 -6.43 24.06
CA ARG A 349 4.28 -6.91 24.46
C ARG A 349 5.16 -7.23 23.24
N LEU A 350 4.62 -7.89 22.22
CA LEU A 350 5.37 -8.19 20.99
C LEU A 350 5.92 -6.92 20.34
N ARG A 351 5.07 -5.89 20.19
CA ARG A 351 5.44 -4.60 19.60
C ARG A 351 6.50 -3.89 20.44
N GLU A 352 6.32 -3.85 21.77
CA GLU A 352 7.26 -3.22 22.71
C GLU A 352 8.61 -3.93 22.74
N GLU A 353 8.63 -5.26 22.75
CA GLU A 353 9.86 -6.06 22.68
C GLU A 353 10.60 -5.88 21.35
N ALA A 354 9.87 -5.68 20.25
CA ALA A 354 10.44 -5.36 18.95
C ALA A 354 10.90 -3.90 18.81
N GLY A 355 10.53 -3.03 19.75
CA GLY A 355 10.87 -1.60 19.72
C GLY A 355 10.20 -0.84 18.57
N LEU A 356 9.05 -1.31 18.08
CA LEU A 356 8.36 -0.71 16.94
C LEU A 356 7.31 0.31 17.42
N PRO A 357 7.20 1.49 16.77
CA PRO A 357 6.13 2.42 17.06
C PRO A 357 4.78 1.83 16.61
N GLY A 358 3.78 1.96 17.47
CA GLY A 358 2.38 1.65 17.15
C GLY A 358 1.63 2.85 16.57
N MET A 359 0.40 2.62 16.14
CA MET A 359 -0.49 3.63 15.57
C MET A 359 -1.54 4.11 16.57
N LYS A 360 -1.91 5.39 16.43
CA LYS A 360 -3.03 6.02 17.13
C LYS A 360 -3.88 6.77 16.13
N VAL A 361 -5.15 6.43 16.00
CA VAL A 361 -6.07 7.07 15.04
C VAL A 361 -7.06 7.92 15.80
N LEU A 362 -7.07 9.23 15.54
CA LEU A 362 -7.91 10.18 16.28
C LEU A 362 -9.40 9.96 16.07
N GLU A 363 -9.83 9.52 14.89
CA GLU A 363 -11.24 9.18 14.63
C GLU A 363 -11.78 8.09 15.57
N PHE A 364 -10.91 7.29 16.21
CA PHE A 364 -11.32 6.29 17.21
C PHE A 364 -11.35 6.84 18.64
N ALA A 365 -10.95 8.10 18.87
CA ALA A 365 -10.68 8.63 20.21
C ALA A 365 -11.90 9.12 20.98
N PHE A 366 -13.02 9.39 20.30
CA PHE A 366 -14.08 10.24 20.85
C PHE A 366 -15.29 9.51 21.43
N SER A 367 -15.18 8.20 21.68
CA SER A 367 -16.24 7.41 22.32
C SER A 367 -16.32 7.58 23.85
N GLY A 368 -15.37 8.30 24.48
CA GLY A 368 -15.40 8.60 25.92
C GLY A 368 -14.04 8.99 26.50
N PRO A 369 -13.99 9.47 27.76
CA PRO A 369 -12.77 10.01 28.38
C PRO A 369 -11.67 8.98 28.63
N ASP A 370 -11.99 7.70 28.78
CA ASP A 370 -11.02 6.64 29.05
C ASP A 370 -10.38 6.05 27.78
N ASN A 371 -10.72 6.59 26.60
CA ASN A 371 -10.30 6.04 25.33
C ASN A 371 -8.78 6.21 25.09
N ALA A 372 -8.08 5.12 24.84
CA ALA A 372 -6.63 5.09 24.66
C ALA A 372 -6.13 5.78 23.37
N TYR A 373 -7.03 6.17 22.46
CA TYR A 373 -6.72 6.96 21.27
C TYR A 373 -6.76 8.47 21.52
N LEU A 374 -7.11 8.94 22.73
CA LEU A 374 -6.99 10.35 23.08
C LEU A 374 -5.52 10.77 23.28
N PRO A 375 -5.08 11.93 22.75
CA PRO A 375 -3.67 12.33 22.79
C PRO A 375 -3.02 12.42 24.18
N HIS A 376 -3.78 12.73 25.24
CA HIS A 376 -3.24 12.79 26.60
C HIS A 376 -2.96 11.39 27.20
N HIS A 377 -3.40 10.31 26.55
CA HIS A 377 -3.09 8.93 26.90
C HIS A 377 -1.90 8.34 26.12
N TYR A 378 -1.35 9.09 25.16
CA TYR A 378 -0.26 8.59 24.33
C TYR A 378 1.03 8.44 25.15
N LYS A 379 1.80 7.42 24.79
CA LYS A 379 3.18 7.22 25.24
C LYS A 379 4.13 7.46 24.06
N PRO A 380 5.41 7.81 24.32
CA PRO A 380 6.44 7.80 23.26
C PRO A 380 6.49 6.46 22.52
N GLY A 381 6.99 6.46 21.29
CA GLY A 381 6.95 5.26 20.43
C GLY A 381 5.59 5.02 19.79
N CYS A 382 4.91 6.08 19.33
CA CYS A 382 3.71 5.96 18.52
C CYS A 382 3.65 7.00 17.39
N ILE A 383 2.81 6.69 16.41
CA ILE A 383 2.49 7.53 15.26
C ILE A 383 1.01 7.86 15.31
N CYS A 384 0.69 9.15 15.31
CA CYS A 384 -0.69 9.63 15.34
C CYS A 384 -1.19 9.88 13.93
N TYR A 385 -2.42 9.46 13.66
CA TYR A 385 -3.16 9.68 12.43
C TYR A 385 -4.45 10.44 12.74
N THR A 386 -4.93 11.29 11.84
CA THR A 386 -6.35 11.69 11.85
C THR A 386 -7.23 10.46 11.61
N GLY A 387 -7.12 9.91 10.40
CA GLY A 387 -7.68 8.66 9.90
C GLY A 387 -6.66 7.97 9.00
N THR A 388 -6.87 6.69 8.71
CA THR A 388 -6.11 5.95 7.68
C THR A 388 -6.88 5.94 6.35
N HIS A 389 -6.40 5.22 5.34
CA HIS A 389 -7.12 5.05 4.07
C HIS A 389 -8.42 4.22 4.20
N ASP A 390 -8.58 3.46 5.29
CA ASP A 390 -9.79 2.68 5.61
C ASP A 390 -10.85 3.50 6.34
N ASN A 391 -10.42 4.62 6.92
CA ASN A 391 -11.29 5.58 7.58
C ASN A 391 -12.04 6.44 6.56
N ASP A 392 -13.09 7.11 7.02
CA ASP A 392 -13.63 8.25 6.27
C ASP A 392 -12.62 9.41 6.30
N THR A 393 -12.92 10.50 5.62
CA THR A 393 -12.29 11.81 5.89
C THR A 393 -12.68 12.28 7.29
N ALA A 394 -11.87 13.10 7.93
CA ALA A 394 -12.18 13.64 9.26
C ALA A 394 -13.51 14.42 9.29
N ALA A 395 -13.85 15.13 8.20
CA ALA A 395 -15.13 15.82 8.08
C ALA A 395 -16.29 14.84 7.85
N GLY A 396 -16.10 13.82 7.01
CA GLY A 396 -17.06 12.75 6.76
C GLY A 396 -17.36 11.92 8.02
N TRP A 397 -16.31 11.53 8.76
CA TRP A 397 -16.42 10.88 10.06
C TRP A 397 -17.26 11.71 11.02
N TYR A 398 -16.93 12.99 11.23
CA TYR A 398 -17.69 13.84 12.14
C TYR A 398 -19.15 14.02 11.70
N ALA A 399 -19.41 14.08 10.39
CA ALA A 399 -20.75 14.19 9.84
C ALA A 399 -21.60 12.93 10.10
N HIS A 400 -20.98 11.77 10.33
CA HIS A 400 -21.65 10.50 10.64
C HIS A 400 -21.52 10.05 12.10
N ALA A 401 -20.67 10.71 12.90
CA ALA A 401 -20.47 10.42 14.32
C ALA A 401 -21.80 10.50 15.11
N SER A 402 -21.91 9.70 16.18
CA SER A 402 -23.08 9.68 17.05
C SER A 402 -23.28 11.01 17.80
N GLU A 403 -24.45 11.21 18.39
CA GLU A 403 -24.70 12.40 19.22
C GLU A 403 -23.75 12.45 20.42
N GLU A 404 -23.46 11.29 21.03
CA GLU A 404 -22.52 11.16 22.14
C GLU A 404 -21.09 11.52 21.74
N GLU A 405 -20.62 11.00 20.59
CA GLU A 405 -19.28 11.31 20.07
C GLU A 405 -19.16 12.80 19.76
N ARG A 406 -20.16 13.41 19.11
CA ARG A 406 -20.14 14.86 18.82
C ARG A 406 -20.17 15.70 20.09
N ALA A 407 -20.95 15.30 21.10
CA ALA A 407 -20.97 15.98 22.39
C ALA A 407 -19.60 15.90 23.08
N PHE A 408 -18.92 14.76 22.98
CA PHE A 408 -17.59 14.59 23.54
C PHE A 408 -16.52 15.36 22.74
N VAL A 409 -16.57 15.36 21.40
CA VAL A 409 -15.74 16.21 20.53
C VAL A 409 -15.88 17.68 20.92
N LYS A 410 -17.11 18.16 21.11
CA LYS A 410 -17.36 19.54 21.55
C LYS A 410 -16.72 19.85 22.90
N THR A 411 -16.78 18.90 23.82
CA THR A 411 -16.19 19.06 25.15
C THR A 411 -14.66 19.05 25.10
N TYR A 412 -14.08 18.11 24.34
CA TYR A 412 -12.64 17.87 24.29
C TYR A 412 -11.89 18.86 23.39
N LEU A 413 -12.46 19.18 22.22
CA LEU A 413 -11.85 20.04 21.20
C LEU A 413 -12.43 21.47 21.15
N GLY A 414 -13.60 21.70 21.76
CA GLY A 414 -14.25 23.02 21.79
C GLY A 414 -14.94 23.43 20.49
N VAL A 415 -15.28 22.46 19.62
CA VAL A 415 -15.86 22.69 18.27
C VAL A 415 -17.19 21.96 18.07
N SER A 416 -18.00 22.38 17.09
CA SER A 416 -19.35 21.82 16.93
C SER A 416 -19.84 21.61 15.49
N ASP A 417 -19.05 21.94 14.48
CA ASP A 417 -19.38 21.69 13.06
C ASP A 417 -18.28 20.87 12.37
N ALA A 418 -18.59 20.26 11.23
CA ALA A 418 -17.68 19.31 10.56
C ALA A 418 -16.36 19.95 10.09
N GLY A 419 -16.42 21.16 9.53
CA GLY A 419 -15.23 21.86 9.06
C GLY A 419 -14.31 22.24 10.22
N SER A 420 -14.87 22.77 11.31
CA SER A 420 -14.09 23.06 12.51
C SER A 420 -13.60 21.81 13.22
N ALA A 421 -14.35 20.69 13.18
CA ALA A 421 -13.92 19.39 13.71
C ALA A 421 -12.70 18.84 12.96
N ALA A 422 -12.73 18.77 11.62
CA ALA A 422 -11.59 18.31 10.83
C ALA A 422 -10.31 19.13 11.12
N ARG A 423 -10.43 20.45 11.14
CA ARG A 423 -9.30 21.34 11.48
C ARG A 423 -8.83 21.17 12.93
N ALA A 424 -9.75 20.96 13.87
CA ALA A 424 -9.41 20.72 15.26
C ALA A 424 -8.69 19.37 15.44
N LEU A 425 -9.07 18.33 14.71
CA LEU A 425 -8.38 17.04 14.69
C LEU A 425 -6.95 17.17 14.17
N LEU A 426 -6.74 17.89 13.07
CA LEU A 426 -5.39 18.19 12.57
C LEU A 426 -4.53 18.85 13.65
N ARG A 427 -5.04 19.91 14.30
CA ARG A 427 -4.32 20.58 15.40
C ARG A 427 -4.10 19.65 16.60
N CYS A 428 -5.07 18.80 16.92
CA CYS A 428 -4.99 17.85 18.03
C CYS A 428 -3.87 16.83 17.82
N GLY A 429 -3.78 16.26 16.62
CA GLY A 429 -2.73 15.31 16.25
C GLY A 429 -1.35 15.96 16.18
N GLN A 430 -1.24 17.13 15.56
CA GLN A 430 -0.01 17.94 15.56
C GLN A 430 0.44 18.24 17.00
N GLY A 431 -0.49 18.57 17.91
CA GLY A 431 -0.20 18.84 19.33
C GLY A 431 0.13 17.61 20.19
N SER A 432 -0.07 16.39 19.70
CA SER A 432 0.16 15.17 20.46
C SER A 432 1.65 14.92 20.76
N VAL A 433 1.95 14.01 21.70
CA VAL A 433 3.32 13.56 22.02
C VAL A 433 3.87 12.53 21.02
N ALA A 434 3.07 12.10 20.03
CA ALA A 434 3.51 11.14 19.02
C ALA A 434 4.73 11.65 18.25
N GLU A 435 5.65 10.76 17.90
CA GLU A 435 6.88 11.09 17.17
C GLU A 435 6.54 11.60 15.77
N LEU A 436 5.62 10.92 15.09
CA LEU A 436 5.11 11.33 13.79
C LEU A 436 3.61 11.59 13.90
N PHE A 437 3.15 12.68 13.28
CA PHE A 437 1.75 12.91 12.98
C PHE A 437 1.53 12.81 11.46
N VAL A 438 0.61 11.98 11.02
CA VAL A 438 0.23 11.83 9.62
C VAL A 438 -1.24 12.18 9.46
N ALA A 439 -1.60 12.92 8.42
CA ALA A 439 -3.00 13.12 8.08
C ALA A 439 -3.26 12.79 6.61
N GLN A 440 -4.49 12.42 6.30
CA GLN A 440 -4.92 12.25 4.92
C GLN A 440 -4.89 13.60 4.20
N MET A 441 -4.51 13.62 2.92
CA MET A 441 -4.56 14.86 2.13
C MET A 441 -5.99 15.45 2.08
N GLN A 442 -7.01 14.58 2.09
CA GLN A 442 -8.42 14.94 2.15
C GLN A 442 -8.76 15.80 3.37
N ASP A 443 -8.13 15.54 4.51
CA ASP A 443 -8.40 16.26 5.77
C ASP A 443 -7.87 17.70 5.69
N TYR A 444 -6.70 17.89 5.08
CA TYR A 444 -6.15 19.23 4.83
C TYR A 444 -6.98 20.03 3.81
N LEU A 445 -7.64 19.33 2.88
CA LEU A 445 -8.57 19.95 1.92
C LEU A 445 -9.98 20.16 2.50
N GLY A 446 -10.28 19.60 3.68
CA GLY A 446 -11.59 19.66 4.30
C GLY A 446 -12.70 18.96 3.50
N LEU A 447 -12.35 17.91 2.75
CA LEU A 447 -13.30 17.12 1.96
C LEU A 447 -14.14 16.19 2.84
N GLY A 448 -15.33 15.83 2.37
CA GLY A 448 -16.24 14.90 3.02
C GLY A 448 -16.10 13.47 2.51
N SER A 449 -17.10 12.63 2.82
CA SER A 449 -17.11 11.21 2.47
C SER A 449 -17.04 10.90 0.98
N GLU A 450 -17.32 11.86 0.11
CA GLU A 450 -17.09 11.74 -1.33
C GLU A 450 -15.62 11.45 -1.69
N ALA A 451 -14.69 11.84 -0.81
CA ALA A 451 -13.25 11.68 -0.97
C ALA A 451 -12.65 10.49 -0.20
N ARG A 452 -13.50 9.64 0.39
CA ARG A 452 -13.05 8.43 1.09
C ARG A 452 -12.36 7.46 0.13
N LEU A 453 -11.21 6.92 0.55
CA LEU A 453 -10.41 6.00 -0.27
C LEU A 453 -10.99 4.59 -0.26
N ASN A 454 -11.26 4.04 0.92
CA ASN A 454 -11.76 2.68 1.08
C ASN A 454 -12.86 2.60 2.13
N VAL A 455 -13.86 1.78 1.85
CA VAL A 455 -14.85 1.30 2.83
C VAL A 455 -14.59 -0.19 3.05
N PRO A 456 -13.97 -0.58 4.18
CA PRO A 456 -13.73 -1.98 4.49
C PRO A 456 -15.02 -2.82 4.40
N GLY A 457 -14.91 -4.02 3.84
CA GLY A 457 -16.06 -4.92 3.61
C GLY A 457 -16.89 -4.61 2.34
N VAL A 458 -16.63 -3.51 1.64
CA VAL A 458 -17.27 -3.20 0.35
C VAL A 458 -16.34 -3.60 -0.80
N ALA A 459 -16.84 -4.38 -1.76
CA ALA A 459 -16.01 -4.94 -2.83
C ALA A 459 -15.71 -3.97 -3.99
N GLU A 460 -16.61 -3.02 -4.27
CA GLU A 460 -16.54 -2.14 -5.44
C GLU A 460 -16.57 -0.66 -5.06
N GLY A 461 -16.02 0.20 -5.93
CA GLY A 461 -16.08 1.66 -5.77
C GLY A 461 -14.93 2.29 -4.98
N ASN A 462 -14.08 1.47 -4.36
CA ASN A 462 -12.90 1.90 -3.58
C ASN A 462 -11.68 2.26 -4.46
N TRP A 463 -10.71 2.93 -3.86
CA TRP A 463 -9.40 3.28 -4.43
C TRP A 463 -9.48 4.25 -5.61
N ARG A 464 -10.58 5.00 -5.73
CA ARG A 464 -10.83 5.84 -6.91
C ARG A 464 -10.49 7.31 -6.68
N TRP A 465 -10.49 7.79 -5.44
CA TRP A 465 -10.34 9.22 -5.17
C TRP A 465 -8.99 9.78 -5.65
N ARG A 466 -9.03 10.96 -6.28
CA ARG A 466 -7.86 11.71 -6.73
C ARG A 466 -8.02 13.21 -6.50
N LEU A 467 -6.89 13.88 -6.37
CA LEU A 467 -6.77 15.32 -6.43
C LEU A 467 -7.14 15.85 -7.82
N LEU A 468 -7.84 16.98 -7.83
CA LEU A 468 -8.01 17.81 -9.02
C LEU A 468 -6.81 18.74 -9.21
N PRO A 469 -6.45 19.08 -10.47
CA PRO A 469 -5.43 20.08 -10.74
C PRO A 469 -5.72 21.40 -10.01
N GLY A 470 -4.72 21.95 -9.34
CA GLY A 470 -4.82 23.23 -8.62
C GLY A 470 -5.38 23.16 -7.18
N GLN A 471 -5.69 21.98 -6.64
CA GLN A 471 -6.05 21.85 -5.21
C GLN A 471 -4.84 21.96 -4.28
N VAL A 472 -3.67 21.56 -4.76
CA VAL A 472 -2.39 21.71 -4.05
C VAL A 472 -1.83 23.09 -4.40
N THR A 473 -1.99 24.06 -3.50
CA THR A 473 -1.62 25.47 -3.72
C THR A 473 -0.55 25.95 -2.75
N GLU A 474 0.15 27.01 -3.09
CA GLU A 474 1.11 27.69 -2.20
C GLU A 474 0.42 28.14 -0.90
N ALA A 475 -0.78 28.72 -0.98
CA ALA A 475 -1.54 29.15 0.19
C ALA A 475 -1.88 27.97 1.14
N LEU A 476 -2.23 26.81 0.58
CA LEU A 476 -2.45 25.60 1.37
C LEU A 476 -1.15 25.12 2.03
N ALA A 477 -0.03 25.15 1.29
CA ALA A 477 1.27 24.78 1.84
C ALA A 477 1.66 25.69 3.02
N GLU A 478 1.47 27.00 2.89
CA GLU A 478 1.71 27.97 3.97
C GLU A 478 0.83 27.71 5.20
N GLU A 479 -0.46 27.40 5.02
CA GLU A 479 -1.36 27.06 6.12
C GLU A 479 -0.88 25.80 6.86
N ILE A 480 -0.56 24.74 6.12
CA ILE A 480 -0.06 23.48 6.69
C ILE A 480 1.27 23.70 7.40
N ARG A 481 2.18 24.48 6.81
CA ARG A 481 3.48 24.82 7.40
C ARG A 481 3.30 25.58 8.70
N ALA A 482 2.43 26.58 8.73
CA ALA A 482 2.16 27.37 9.94
C ALA A 482 1.63 26.48 11.07
N MET A 483 0.74 25.54 10.77
CA MET A 483 0.26 24.56 11.74
C MET A 483 1.37 23.63 12.22
N THR A 484 2.12 23.03 11.30
CA THR A 484 3.22 22.09 11.59
C THR A 484 4.32 22.77 12.43
N ALA A 485 4.67 24.02 12.11
CA ALA A 485 5.68 24.80 12.82
C ALA A 485 5.23 25.19 14.23
N ALA A 486 3.95 25.53 14.42
CA ALA A 486 3.40 25.86 15.73
C ALA A 486 3.53 24.71 16.75
N PHE A 487 3.67 23.47 16.28
CA PHE A 487 3.84 22.28 17.11
C PHE A 487 5.24 21.63 16.99
N SER A 488 6.22 22.35 16.45
CA SER A 488 7.63 21.94 16.30
C SER A 488 7.78 20.59 15.57
N ARG A 489 7.21 20.48 14.37
CA ARG A 489 7.24 19.26 13.53
C ARG A 489 7.82 19.47 12.11
N CYS A 490 8.36 20.66 11.81
CA CYS A 490 8.90 21.03 10.49
C CYS A 490 10.32 20.53 10.22
#